data_AF-A0AA41S0W2-F1
#
_entry.id   AF-A0AA41S0W2-F1
#
_cell.length_a   1.000
_cell.length_b   1.000
_cell.length_c   1.000
_cell.angle_alpha   90.00
_cell.angle_beta   90.00
_cell.angle_gamma   90.00
#
_symmetry.space_group_name_H-M   'P 1'
#
loop_
_entity.id
_entity.type
_entity.pdbx_description
1 polymer ?
#
loop_
_entity_poly.entity_id
_entity_poly.type
_entity_poly.pdbx_seq_one_letter_code
_entity_poly.pdbx_strand_id
1 'polypeptide(L)'
;MKQDDPNYGRIVKLMEEVRDGLCEMAPQSWRQEILDAVDLDILTQVLMSGTRDMDYLGKILEFALVTLQKLSAPATEDDMKETHKKLLKDLGVASQASESSSGSFIESMIKGLRFVLHEIQALRQEISKARIKIMEPIIKGPGGLEYLKNAFGGRYGSPLSDVSTSLPLTIQWLSSVRGSSEAEWEEHKDSLSASMASQSRSSQGLPPSTSLKTGGNVNVPMSSNQLQPAFYPRVSTPGGQPECKGEKINVLLRIGLLKLVSKIEGITDENLPETMKLNFGRLRSIQSRLQKIIVICTSMLVLRQSLLSKSSNVNPSSSMEYIVTNSVQAVTELLDSAEDVGIIEIVDKCYEFVEGCEEDAESLQASKEVMANMLLKSLRAGDPVFERVSRAVYVAARSAVLGGTMAAQGRNLAETVLRRVGAAVLVDRVIGIAEVLIIVAKVSGDVHREWYLQVLNNV
;
A
#
# COMPACT_ATOMS: atom_id res chain seq x y z
N MET A 1 21.10 -45.47 -39.59
CA MET A 1 20.80 -44.75 -38.33
C MET A 1 19.30 -44.49 -38.34
N LYS A 2 18.56 -45.11 -37.42
CA LYS A 2 17.09 -44.97 -37.34
C LYS A 2 16.80 -43.55 -36.83
N GLN A 3 16.08 -42.74 -37.59
CA GLN A 3 15.48 -41.51 -37.08
C GLN A 3 14.47 -41.93 -36.00
N ASP A 4 14.65 -41.44 -34.77
CA ASP A 4 13.65 -41.58 -33.71
C ASP A 4 12.31 -41.00 -34.19
N ASP A 5 11.23 -41.72 -33.92
CA ASP A 5 9.88 -41.25 -34.22
C ASP A 5 9.62 -39.89 -33.53
N PRO A 6 9.16 -38.86 -34.25
CA PRO A 6 8.84 -37.58 -33.66
C PRO A 6 7.72 -37.72 -32.61
N ASN A 7 8.02 -37.41 -31.35
CA ASN A 7 7.04 -37.46 -30.27
C ASN A 7 6.11 -36.24 -30.31
N TYR A 8 4.99 -36.38 -31.02
CA TYR A 8 3.95 -35.36 -31.18
C TYR A 8 3.04 -35.17 -29.96
N GLY A 9 3.18 -35.98 -28.90
CA GLY A 9 2.31 -35.92 -27.72
C GLY A 9 2.29 -34.55 -27.03
N ARG A 10 3.39 -33.79 -27.12
CA ARG A 10 3.45 -32.42 -26.59
C ARG A 10 2.56 -31.44 -27.36
N ILE A 11 2.40 -31.60 -28.67
CA ILE A 11 1.56 -30.73 -29.51
C ILE A 11 0.09 -30.99 -29.22
N VAL A 12 -0.30 -32.27 -29.11
CA VAL A 12 -1.68 -32.66 -28.77
C VAL A 12 -2.06 -32.10 -27.41
N LYS A 13 -1.19 -32.24 -26.40
CA LYS A 13 -1.42 -31.68 -25.07
C LYS A 13 -1.56 -30.15 -25.08
N LEU A 14 -0.68 -29.44 -25.79
CA LEU A 14 -0.79 -27.98 -25.89
C LEU A 14 -2.07 -27.56 -26.62
N MET A 15 -2.52 -28.32 -27.62
CA MET A 15 -3.78 -28.04 -28.31
C MET A 15 -4.99 -28.29 -27.40
N GLU A 16 -4.96 -29.34 -26.59
CA GLU A 16 -5.96 -29.61 -25.56
C GLU A 16 -6.05 -28.42 -24.58
N GLU A 17 -4.91 -27.94 -24.08
CA GLU A 17 -4.85 -26.76 -23.21
C GLU A 17 -5.41 -25.49 -23.89
N VAL A 18 -5.17 -25.30 -25.20
CA VAL A 18 -5.74 -24.17 -25.97
C VAL A 18 -7.26 -24.31 -26.07
N ARG A 19 -7.76 -25.48 -26.46
CA ARG A 19 -9.20 -25.75 -26.62
C ARG A 19 -9.94 -25.53 -25.30
N ASP A 20 -9.46 -26.17 -24.23
CA ASP A 20 -10.08 -26.07 -22.91
C ASP A 20 -9.98 -24.63 -22.39
N GLY A 21 -8.85 -23.98 -22.66
CA GLY A 21 -8.60 -22.58 -22.36
C GLY A 21 -9.64 -21.63 -22.96
N LEU A 22 -9.97 -21.81 -24.24
CA LEU A 22 -11.00 -21.07 -24.97
C LEU A 22 -12.40 -21.39 -24.45
N CYS A 23 -12.73 -22.66 -24.22
CA CYS A 23 -14.03 -23.11 -23.72
C CYS A 23 -14.40 -22.56 -22.33
N GLU A 24 -13.40 -22.38 -21.46
CA GLU A 24 -13.60 -21.78 -20.13
C GLU A 24 -13.96 -20.29 -20.19
N MET A 25 -13.41 -19.56 -21.16
CA MET A 25 -13.64 -18.11 -21.30
C MET A 25 -14.86 -17.80 -22.16
N ALA A 26 -15.17 -18.66 -23.13
CA ALA A 26 -16.21 -18.40 -24.11
C ALA A 26 -17.64 -18.56 -23.53
N PRO A 27 -18.62 -17.83 -24.08
CA PRO A 27 -20.04 -18.08 -23.82
C PRO A 27 -20.43 -19.53 -24.12
N GLN A 28 -21.43 -20.05 -23.41
CA GLN A 28 -21.89 -21.44 -23.61
C GLN A 28 -22.27 -21.74 -25.06
N SER A 29 -22.80 -20.76 -25.80
CA SER A 29 -23.19 -20.88 -27.20
C SER A 29 -22.02 -21.18 -28.16
N TRP A 30 -20.77 -20.87 -27.79
CA TRP A 30 -19.60 -21.04 -28.66
C TRP A 30 -18.82 -22.33 -28.36
N ARG A 31 -19.13 -23.01 -27.27
CA ARG A 31 -18.35 -24.18 -26.83
C ARG A 31 -18.35 -25.30 -27.88
N GLN A 32 -19.49 -25.57 -28.51
CA GLN A 32 -19.55 -26.61 -29.54
C GLN A 32 -18.72 -26.22 -30.77
N GLU A 33 -18.79 -24.97 -31.22
CA GLU A 33 -17.99 -24.46 -32.34
C GLU A 33 -16.48 -24.60 -32.07
N ILE A 34 -16.04 -24.32 -30.83
CA ILE A 34 -14.63 -24.48 -30.42
C ILE A 34 -14.21 -25.96 -30.41
N LEU A 35 -15.06 -26.84 -29.91
CA LEU A 35 -14.79 -28.29 -29.89
C LEU A 35 -14.68 -28.86 -31.31
N ASP A 36 -15.57 -28.44 -32.21
CA ASP A 36 -15.59 -28.91 -33.60
C ASP A 36 -14.39 -28.35 -34.40
N ALA A 37 -13.97 -27.11 -34.14
CA ALA A 37 -12.83 -26.49 -34.80
C ALA A 37 -11.47 -26.99 -34.29
N VAL A 38 -11.40 -27.40 -33.01
CA VAL A 38 -10.18 -27.92 -32.37
C VAL A 38 -10.37 -29.39 -31.99
N ASP A 39 -10.60 -30.21 -33.01
CA ASP A 39 -10.78 -31.66 -32.87
C ASP A 39 -9.43 -32.37 -32.64
N LEU A 40 -9.27 -32.95 -31.45
CA LEU A 40 -8.05 -33.65 -31.04
C LEU A 40 -7.86 -35.01 -31.74
N ASP A 41 -8.95 -35.67 -32.14
CA ASP A 41 -8.89 -36.96 -32.83
C ASP A 41 -8.40 -36.74 -34.26
N ILE A 42 -8.93 -35.73 -34.95
CA ILE A 42 -8.47 -35.33 -36.28
C ILE A 42 -7.01 -34.84 -36.20
N LEU A 43 -6.68 -34.01 -35.21
CA LEU A 43 -5.30 -33.56 -35.00
C LEU A 43 -4.32 -34.73 -34.81
N THR A 44 -4.69 -35.69 -33.97
CA THR A 44 -3.85 -36.87 -33.70
C THR A 44 -3.68 -37.70 -34.97
N GLN A 45 -4.74 -37.89 -35.76
CA GLN A 45 -4.66 -38.58 -37.03
C GLN A 45 -3.73 -37.87 -38.03
N VAL A 46 -3.83 -36.55 -38.16
CA VAL A 46 -2.98 -35.73 -39.07
C VAL A 46 -1.50 -35.77 -38.65
N LEU A 47 -1.20 -35.78 -37.35
CA LEU A 47 0.16 -35.88 -36.86
C LEU A 47 0.75 -37.29 -37.05
N MET A 48 -0.06 -38.34 -36.88
CA MET A 48 0.35 -39.74 -37.00
C MET A 48 0.46 -40.22 -38.45
N SER A 49 -0.25 -39.60 -39.40
CA SER A 49 -0.16 -39.91 -40.84
C SER A 49 1.15 -39.42 -41.49
N GLY A 50 1.96 -38.64 -40.78
CA GLY A 50 3.23 -38.09 -41.28
C GLY A 50 3.07 -36.99 -42.34
N THR A 51 1.83 -36.68 -42.74
CA THR A 51 1.48 -35.53 -43.57
C THR A 51 1.65 -34.28 -42.73
N ARG A 52 2.75 -33.54 -42.96
CA ARG A 52 3.03 -32.24 -42.31
C ARG A 52 2.09 -31.16 -42.86
N ASP A 53 0.79 -31.30 -42.61
CA ASP A 53 -0.26 -30.40 -43.07
C ASP A 53 -0.26 -29.12 -42.20
N MET A 54 0.67 -28.23 -42.56
CA MET A 54 0.80 -26.90 -41.96
C MET A 54 -0.43 -26.03 -42.21
N ASP A 55 -1.21 -26.30 -43.26
CA ASP A 55 -2.39 -25.51 -43.60
C ASP A 55 -3.55 -25.84 -42.64
N TYR A 56 -3.76 -27.13 -42.31
CA TYR A 56 -4.74 -27.53 -41.31
C TYR A 56 -4.42 -26.94 -39.93
N LEU A 57 -3.16 -27.06 -39.50
CA LEU A 57 -2.72 -26.53 -38.21
C LEU A 57 -2.73 -25.00 -38.16
N GLY A 58 -2.38 -24.34 -39.26
CA GLY A 58 -2.49 -22.91 -39.43
C GLY A 58 -3.93 -22.43 -39.26
N LYS A 59 -4.91 -23.15 -39.81
CA LYS A 59 -6.34 -22.84 -39.65
C LYS A 59 -6.81 -22.97 -38.21
N ILE A 60 -6.36 -24.00 -37.47
CA ILE A 60 -6.69 -24.14 -36.05
C ILE A 60 -6.11 -22.98 -35.24
N LEU A 61 -4.84 -22.62 -35.51
CA LEU A 61 -4.19 -21.49 -34.84
C LEU A 61 -4.90 -20.17 -35.17
N GLU A 62 -5.25 -19.94 -36.43
CA GLU A 62 -6.01 -18.78 -36.87
C GLU A 62 -7.38 -18.71 -36.20
N PHE A 63 -8.11 -19.84 -36.13
CA PHE A 63 -9.38 -19.93 -35.43
C PHE A 63 -9.24 -19.55 -33.95
N ALA A 64 -8.23 -20.07 -33.26
CA ALA A 64 -7.98 -19.75 -31.86
C ALA A 64 -7.68 -18.26 -31.67
N LEU A 65 -6.84 -17.67 -32.53
CA LEU A 65 -6.49 -16.26 -32.50
C LEU A 65 -7.68 -15.34 -32.79
N VAL A 66 -8.54 -15.69 -33.76
CA VAL A 66 -9.78 -14.96 -34.06
C VAL A 66 -10.78 -15.07 -32.92
N THR A 67 -10.88 -16.24 -32.29
CA THR A 67 -11.75 -16.44 -31.13
C THR A 67 -11.30 -15.59 -29.95
N LEU A 68 -9.98 -15.49 -29.71
CA LEU A 68 -9.41 -14.60 -28.70
C LEU A 68 -9.71 -13.13 -28.98
N GLN A 69 -9.61 -12.69 -30.23
CA GLN A 69 -9.99 -11.32 -30.62
C GLN A 69 -11.47 -11.04 -30.34
N LYS A 70 -12.35 -11.99 -30.64
CA LYS A 70 -13.79 -11.84 -30.35
C LYS A 70 -14.12 -11.75 -28.86
N LEU A 71 -13.28 -12.35 -28.00
CA LEU A 71 -13.46 -12.36 -26.55
C LEU A 71 -12.78 -11.17 -25.85
N SER A 72 -11.91 -10.44 -26.53
CA SER A 72 -11.17 -9.32 -25.96
C SER A 72 -11.99 -8.01 -25.96
N ALA A 73 -11.49 -7.02 -25.23
CA ALA A 73 -12.13 -5.70 -25.21
C ALA A 73 -11.83 -4.95 -26.52
N PRO A 74 -12.76 -4.09 -27.01
CA PRO A 74 -12.53 -3.32 -28.24
C PRO A 74 -11.26 -2.46 -28.22
N ALA A 75 -10.82 -2.02 -27.04
CA ALA A 75 -9.63 -1.20 -26.87
C ALA A 75 -8.30 -1.97 -27.07
N THR A 76 -8.32 -3.30 -27.00
CA THR A 76 -7.13 -4.17 -27.15
C THR A 76 -7.16 -4.96 -28.46
N GLU A 77 -8.26 -4.89 -29.21
CA GLU A 77 -8.48 -5.68 -30.42
C GLU A 77 -7.48 -5.34 -31.53
N ASP A 78 -7.20 -4.06 -31.75
CA ASP A 78 -6.28 -3.60 -32.81
C ASP A 78 -4.83 -4.02 -32.55
N ASP A 79 -4.35 -3.87 -31.31
CA ASP A 79 -3.01 -4.29 -30.89
C ASP A 79 -2.86 -5.82 -30.96
N MET A 80 -3.88 -6.58 -30.53
CA MET A 80 -3.92 -8.04 -30.67
C MET A 80 -3.91 -8.44 -32.15
N LYS A 81 -4.59 -7.71 -33.03
CA LYS A 81 -4.62 -8.00 -34.47
C LYS A 81 -3.26 -7.82 -35.12
N GLU A 82 -2.50 -6.81 -34.75
CA GLU A 82 -1.15 -6.60 -35.26
C GLU A 82 -0.20 -7.71 -34.79
N THR A 83 -0.24 -8.06 -33.50
CA THR A 83 0.60 -9.12 -32.93
C THR A 83 0.25 -10.51 -33.50
N HIS A 84 -1.02 -10.82 -33.70
CA HIS A 84 -1.49 -12.07 -34.31
C HIS A 84 -0.99 -12.19 -35.76
N LYS A 85 -1.08 -11.11 -36.56
CA LYS A 85 -0.57 -11.08 -37.94
C LYS A 85 0.95 -11.26 -37.99
N LYS A 86 1.67 -10.63 -37.06
CA LYS A 86 3.12 -10.77 -36.95
C LYS A 86 3.52 -12.21 -36.63
N LEU A 87 2.85 -12.86 -35.68
CA LEU A 87 3.10 -14.27 -35.36
C LEU A 87 2.87 -15.18 -36.57
N LEU A 88 1.75 -15.04 -37.27
CA LEU A 88 1.44 -15.86 -38.45
C LEU A 88 2.49 -15.66 -39.56
N LYS A 89 2.97 -14.43 -39.75
CA LYS A 89 4.07 -14.14 -40.68
C LYS A 89 5.38 -14.81 -40.23
N ASP A 90 5.74 -14.72 -38.95
CA ASP A 90 6.96 -15.31 -38.41
C ASP A 90 6.94 -16.86 -38.50
N LEU A 91 5.78 -17.48 -38.26
CA LEU A 91 5.57 -18.92 -38.42
C LEU A 91 5.61 -19.36 -39.89
N GLY A 92 5.06 -18.56 -40.79
CA GLY A 92 5.11 -18.80 -42.24
C GLY A 92 6.51 -18.67 -42.84
N VAL A 93 7.35 -17.76 -42.32
CA VAL A 93 8.76 -17.63 -42.73
C VAL A 93 9.60 -18.81 -42.19
N ALA A 94 9.35 -19.26 -40.96
CA ALA A 94 10.04 -20.40 -40.36
C ALA A 94 9.74 -21.73 -41.07
N SER A 95 8.55 -21.88 -41.64
CA SER A 95 8.17 -23.07 -42.42
C SER A 95 8.85 -23.14 -43.79
N GLN A 96 9.01 -22.01 -44.47
CA GLN A 96 9.68 -21.94 -45.79
C GLN A 96 11.21 -22.11 -45.71
N ALA A 97 11.84 -21.70 -44.60
CA ALA A 97 13.28 -21.77 -44.43
C ALA A 97 13.81 -23.19 -44.09
N SER A 98 12.94 -24.17 -43.82
CA SER A 98 13.31 -25.43 -43.14
C SER A 98 12.74 -26.71 -43.77
N GLU A 99 12.70 -26.79 -45.10
CA GLU A 99 12.10 -27.89 -45.88
C GLU A 99 12.61 -29.33 -45.57
N SER A 100 13.59 -29.54 -44.67
CA SER A 100 14.24 -30.85 -44.48
C SER A 100 14.20 -31.48 -43.08
N SER A 101 13.55 -30.90 -42.04
CA SER A 101 13.56 -31.52 -40.70
C SER A 101 12.19 -31.60 -40.00
N SER A 102 11.88 -32.73 -39.34
CA SER A 102 10.70 -32.87 -38.47
C SER A 102 10.79 -31.99 -37.22
N GLY A 103 12.00 -31.63 -36.79
CA GLY A 103 12.25 -30.78 -35.63
C GLY A 103 11.76 -29.34 -35.80
N SER A 104 12.00 -28.71 -36.97
CA SER A 104 11.60 -27.32 -37.24
C SER A 104 10.08 -27.14 -37.31
N PHE A 105 9.35 -28.16 -37.80
CA PHE A 105 7.89 -28.22 -37.77
C PHE A 105 7.35 -28.24 -36.33
N ILE A 106 7.87 -29.15 -35.50
CA ILE A 106 7.46 -29.29 -34.09
C ILE A 106 7.75 -28.01 -33.32
N GLU A 107 8.90 -27.38 -33.55
CA GLU A 107 9.29 -26.14 -32.90
C GLU A 107 8.36 -24.97 -33.26
N SER A 108 8.02 -24.82 -34.55
CA SER A 108 7.10 -23.78 -35.01
C SER A 108 5.70 -23.96 -34.41
N MET A 109 5.20 -25.19 -34.35
CA MET A 109 3.91 -25.52 -33.74
C MET A 109 3.90 -25.23 -32.24
N ILE A 110 4.93 -25.65 -31.52
CA ILE A 110 5.06 -25.36 -30.08
C ILE A 110 5.11 -23.85 -29.85
N LYS A 111 5.80 -23.09 -30.71
CA LYS A 111 5.88 -21.63 -30.61
C LYS A 111 4.50 -20.97 -30.81
N GLY A 112 3.75 -21.39 -31.83
CA GLY A 112 2.40 -20.88 -32.09
C GLY A 112 1.43 -21.18 -30.95
N LEU A 113 1.39 -22.43 -30.47
CA LEU A 113 0.49 -22.82 -29.38
C LEU A 113 0.84 -22.14 -28.05
N ARG A 114 2.14 -21.99 -27.73
CA ARG A 114 2.56 -21.23 -26.53
C ARG A 114 2.15 -19.78 -26.59
N PHE A 115 2.20 -19.16 -27.77
CA PHE A 115 1.72 -17.80 -27.96
C PHE A 115 0.22 -17.71 -27.65
N VAL A 116 -0.60 -18.61 -28.21
CA VAL A 116 -2.05 -18.63 -27.94
C VAL A 116 -2.35 -18.85 -26.45
N LEU A 117 -1.62 -19.75 -25.78
CA LEU A 117 -1.78 -19.97 -24.34
C LEU A 117 -1.41 -18.73 -23.52
N HIS A 118 -0.38 -17.99 -23.93
CA HIS A 118 -0.03 -16.72 -23.30
C HIS A 118 -1.16 -15.69 -23.44
N GLU A 119 -1.74 -15.56 -24.64
CA GLU A 119 -2.88 -14.67 -24.88
C GLU A 119 -4.12 -15.09 -24.10
N ILE A 120 -4.40 -16.40 -23.98
CA ILE A 120 -5.46 -16.93 -23.10
C ILE A 120 -5.23 -16.48 -21.64
N GLN A 121 -4.00 -16.58 -21.13
CA GLN A 121 -3.69 -16.17 -19.76
C GLN A 121 -3.86 -14.66 -19.55
N ALA A 122 -3.41 -13.85 -20.50
CA ALA A 122 -3.58 -12.40 -20.47
C ALA A 122 -5.08 -12.04 -20.44
N LEU A 123 -5.86 -12.62 -21.34
CA LEU A 123 -7.31 -12.38 -21.44
C LEU A 123 -8.05 -12.85 -20.17
N ARG A 124 -7.66 -13.98 -19.55
CA ARG A 124 -8.24 -14.40 -18.25
C ARG A 124 -8.06 -13.35 -17.17
N GLN A 125 -6.88 -12.73 -17.11
CA GLN A 125 -6.62 -11.66 -16.13
C GLN A 125 -7.49 -10.43 -16.42
N GLU A 126 -7.65 -10.06 -17.68
CA GLU A 126 -8.52 -8.95 -18.09
C GLU A 126 -9.98 -9.20 -17.77
N ILE A 127 -10.51 -10.38 -18.11
CA ILE A 127 -11.88 -10.79 -17.77
C ILE A 127 -12.07 -10.75 -16.25
N SER A 128 -11.10 -11.24 -15.47
CA SER A 128 -11.16 -11.21 -14.01
C SER A 128 -11.18 -9.77 -13.48
N LYS A 129 -10.33 -8.89 -14.01
CA LYS A 129 -10.34 -7.44 -13.68
C LYS A 129 -11.67 -6.80 -14.04
N ALA A 130 -12.23 -7.12 -15.20
CA ALA A 130 -13.52 -6.60 -15.66
C ALA A 130 -14.67 -7.06 -14.77
N ARG A 131 -14.72 -8.35 -14.40
CA ARG A 131 -15.71 -8.89 -13.45
C ARG A 131 -15.63 -8.20 -12.09
N ILE A 132 -14.43 -7.97 -11.56
CA ILE A 132 -14.24 -7.22 -10.32
C ILE A 132 -14.77 -5.78 -10.46
N LYS A 133 -14.46 -5.09 -11.57
CA LYS A 133 -14.99 -3.74 -11.86
C LYS A 133 -16.51 -3.70 -11.96
N ILE A 134 -17.15 -4.74 -12.51
CA ILE A 134 -18.62 -4.85 -12.56
C ILE A 134 -19.21 -5.06 -11.16
N MET A 135 -18.54 -5.84 -10.31
CA MET A 135 -18.97 -6.08 -8.93
C MET A 135 -18.68 -4.89 -7.99
N GLU A 136 -17.70 -4.05 -8.32
CA GLU A 136 -17.24 -2.95 -7.46
C GLU A 136 -18.38 -2.00 -6.99
N PRO A 137 -19.31 -1.53 -7.84
CA PRO A 137 -20.44 -0.70 -7.40
C PRO A 137 -21.38 -1.43 -6.44
N ILE A 138 -21.57 -2.75 -6.62
CA ILE A 138 -22.44 -3.57 -5.77
C ILE A 138 -21.79 -3.74 -4.39
N ILE A 139 -20.48 -4.02 -4.37
CA ILE A 139 -19.69 -4.19 -3.15
C ILE A 139 -19.56 -2.86 -2.39
N LYS A 140 -19.35 -1.75 -3.09
CA LYS A 140 -19.26 -0.40 -2.50
C LYS A 140 -20.63 0.19 -2.13
N GLY A 141 -21.71 -0.36 -2.69
CA GLY A 141 -23.08 0.07 -2.46
C GLY A 141 -23.67 -0.50 -1.15
N PRO A 142 -24.96 -0.21 -0.89
CA PRO A 142 -25.64 -0.65 0.34
C PRO A 142 -25.70 -2.19 0.47
N GLY A 143 -25.76 -2.92 -0.65
CA GLY A 143 -25.78 -4.38 -0.64
C GLY A 143 -24.53 -5.01 -0.03
N GLY A 144 -23.35 -4.41 -0.23
CA GLY A 144 -22.12 -4.86 0.42
C GLY A 144 -22.14 -4.68 1.94
N LEU A 145 -22.68 -3.55 2.42
CA LEU A 145 -22.85 -3.29 3.86
C LEU A 145 -23.85 -4.26 4.48
N GLU A 146 -24.96 -4.51 3.82
CA GLU A 146 -25.97 -5.47 4.27
C GLU A 146 -25.43 -6.90 4.33
N TYR A 147 -24.67 -7.32 3.31
CA TYR A 147 -23.98 -8.61 3.33
C TYR A 147 -23.06 -8.74 4.54
N LEU A 148 -22.23 -7.72 4.81
CA LEU A 148 -21.33 -7.74 5.97
C LEU A 148 -22.10 -7.76 7.30
N LYS A 149 -23.20 -7.00 7.39
CA LYS A 149 -24.07 -6.97 8.58
C LYS A 149 -24.68 -8.35 8.85
N ASN A 150 -25.24 -8.98 7.81
CA ASN A 150 -25.85 -10.30 7.91
C ASN A 150 -24.82 -11.39 8.23
N ALA A 151 -23.65 -11.35 7.59
CA ALA A 151 -22.56 -12.29 7.86
C ALA A 151 -22.03 -12.15 9.30
N PHE A 152 -21.94 -10.92 9.82
CA PHE A 152 -21.53 -10.67 11.21
C PHE A 152 -22.59 -11.18 12.19
N GLY A 153 -23.88 -10.85 11.96
CA GLY A 153 -24.98 -11.32 12.79
C GLY A 153 -25.13 -12.84 12.80
N GLY A 154 -24.86 -13.52 11.68
CA GLY A 154 -24.84 -14.98 11.61
C GLY A 154 -23.74 -15.62 12.47
N ARG A 155 -22.63 -14.91 12.71
CA ARG A 155 -21.50 -15.42 13.52
C ARG A 155 -21.60 -15.06 15.00
N TYR A 156 -22.00 -13.84 15.30
CA TYR A 156 -21.96 -13.28 16.66
C TYR A 156 -23.34 -13.02 17.27
N GLY A 157 -24.41 -13.35 16.55
CA GLY A 157 -25.78 -13.15 17.00
C GLY A 157 -26.34 -11.76 16.68
N SER A 158 -27.63 -11.63 16.94
CA SER A 158 -28.37 -10.36 16.78
C SER A 158 -27.88 -9.31 17.79
N PRO A 159 -27.92 -8.01 17.48
CA PRO A 159 -27.62 -6.95 18.44
C PRO A 159 -28.46 -7.01 19.73
N LEU A 160 -29.64 -7.62 19.67
CA LEU A 160 -30.55 -7.79 20.81
C LEU A 160 -30.23 -9.02 21.69
N SER A 161 -29.24 -9.82 21.29
CA SER A 161 -28.75 -10.96 22.08
C SER A 161 -27.69 -10.50 23.09
N ASP A 162 -27.21 -11.39 23.96
CA ASP A 162 -26.21 -11.04 24.97
C ASP A 162 -24.87 -10.66 24.32
N VAL A 163 -24.67 -9.37 24.08
CA VAL A 163 -23.47 -8.81 23.45
C VAL A 163 -22.23 -9.03 24.33
N SER A 164 -22.41 -9.19 25.65
CA SER A 164 -21.32 -9.35 26.61
C SER A 164 -20.59 -10.69 26.46
N THR A 165 -21.30 -11.73 26.05
CA THR A 165 -20.73 -13.06 25.81
C THR A 165 -20.20 -13.22 24.39
N SER A 166 -20.81 -12.53 23.42
CA SER A 166 -20.46 -12.66 22.00
C SER A 166 -19.34 -11.73 21.53
N LEU A 167 -19.20 -10.53 22.13
CA LEU A 167 -18.23 -9.50 21.74
C LEU A 167 -17.34 -9.01 22.91
N PRO A 168 -16.71 -9.91 23.70
CA PRO A 168 -15.92 -9.51 24.86
C PRO A 168 -14.73 -8.59 24.51
N LEU A 169 -14.04 -8.82 23.39
CA LEU A 169 -12.87 -8.01 23.02
C LEU A 169 -13.28 -6.62 22.52
N THR A 170 -14.38 -6.51 21.77
CA THR A 170 -14.95 -5.23 21.37
C THR A 170 -15.39 -4.41 22.58
N ILE A 171 -15.99 -5.04 23.59
CA ILE A 171 -16.36 -4.38 24.85
C ILE A 171 -15.12 -3.86 25.58
N GLN A 172 -14.11 -4.72 25.77
CA GLN A 172 -12.86 -4.35 26.43
C GLN A 172 -12.18 -3.18 25.71
N TRP A 173 -12.10 -3.25 24.38
CA TRP A 173 -11.50 -2.22 23.55
C TRP A 173 -12.24 -0.88 23.69
N LEU A 174 -13.56 -0.85 23.48
CA LEU A 174 -14.34 0.39 23.58
C LEU A 174 -14.29 0.98 24.99
N SER A 175 -14.35 0.14 26.03
CA SER A 175 -14.24 0.57 27.43
C SER A 175 -12.91 1.25 27.72
N SER A 176 -11.80 0.71 27.18
CA SER A 176 -10.46 1.30 27.35
C SER A 176 -10.31 2.69 26.72
N VAL A 177 -11.11 2.98 25.68
CA VAL A 177 -11.03 4.23 24.92
C VAL A 177 -11.99 5.29 25.48
N ARG A 178 -13.16 4.86 25.98
CA ARG A 178 -14.28 5.72 26.40
C ARG A 178 -13.88 6.86 27.34
N GLY A 179 -13.07 6.57 28.36
CA GLY A 179 -12.66 7.58 29.34
C GLY A 179 -11.76 8.68 28.77
N SER A 180 -11.09 8.41 27.65
CA SER A 180 -10.14 9.35 27.03
C SER A 180 -10.65 9.99 25.74
N SER A 181 -11.64 9.39 25.07
CA SER A 181 -12.10 9.85 23.75
C SER A 181 -12.69 11.26 23.79
N GLU A 182 -13.44 11.58 24.85
CA GLU A 182 -14.04 12.92 25.01
C GLU A 182 -12.95 13.97 25.21
N ALA A 183 -12.01 13.71 26.12
CA ALA A 183 -10.90 14.63 26.38
C ALA A 183 -10.03 14.86 25.13
N GLU A 184 -9.75 13.80 24.37
CA GLU A 184 -8.97 13.91 23.13
C GLU A 184 -9.72 14.60 21.99
N TRP A 185 -11.06 14.50 21.97
CA TRP A 185 -11.90 15.25 21.04
C TRP A 185 -11.92 16.73 21.39
N GLU A 186 -12.05 17.09 22.67
CA GLU A 186 -11.95 18.48 23.13
C GLU A 186 -10.57 19.08 22.83
N GLU A 187 -9.48 18.35 23.12
CA GLU A 187 -8.11 18.79 22.81
C GLU A 187 -7.92 19.05 21.30
N HIS A 188 -8.56 18.25 20.45
CA HIS A 188 -8.56 18.47 19.00
C HIS A 188 -9.31 19.74 18.61
N LYS A 189 -10.49 19.99 19.16
CA LYS A 189 -11.26 21.22 18.91
C LYS A 189 -10.52 22.47 19.39
N ASP A 190 -9.85 22.39 20.53
CA ASP A 190 -9.01 23.47 21.04
C ASP A 190 -7.84 23.77 20.10
N SER A 191 -7.18 22.71 19.60
CA SER A 191 -6.09 22.83 18.63
C SER A 191 -6.56 23.45 17.31
N LEU A 192 -7.74 23.06 16.83
CA LEU A 192 -8.36 23.60 15.63
C LEU A 192 -8.69 25.09 15.80
N SER A 193 -9.27 25.46 16.94
CA SER A 193 -9.60 26.84 17.29
C SER A 193 -8.36 27.72 17.40
N ALA A 194 -7.30 27.23 18.05
CA ALA A 194 -6.02 27.92 18.14
C ALA A 194 -5.36 28.10 16.76
N SER A 195 -5.44 27.09 15.88
CA SER A 195 -4.94 27.18 14.52
C SER A 195 -5.69 28.26 13.71
N MET A 196 -7.03 28.30 13.80
CA MET A 196 -7.83 29.32 13.13
C MET A 196 -7.49 30.73 13.62
N ALA A 197 -7.33 30.92 14.94
CA ALA A 197 -6.93 32.19 15.52
C ALA A 197 -5.52 32.64 15.09
N SER A 198 -4.59 31.69 14.88
CA SER A 198 -3.23 31.99 14.42
C SER A 198 -3.18 32.40 12.95
N GLN A 199 -4.02 31.82 12.09
CA GLN A 199 -4.16 32.23 10.69
C GLN A 199 -4.71 33.65 10.56
N SER A 200 -5.59 34.08 11.47
CA SER A 200 -6.07 35.47 11.55
C SER A 200 -5.01 36.46 12.06
N ARG A 201 -3.96 35.96 12.73
CA ARG A 201 -2.90 36.76 13.38
C ARG A 201 -1.53 36.68 12.68
N SER A 202 -1.43 36.02 11.52
CA SER A 202 -0.19 35.82 10.78
C SER A 202 0.36 37.11 10.16
N SER A 203 0.91 37.98 11.01
CA SER A 203 1.92 38.98 10.67
C SER A 203 3.09 39.03 11.68
N GLN A 204 3.14 38.15 12.70
CA GLN A 204 4.28 38.07 13.61
C GLN A 204 4.67 36.64 14.01
N GLY A 205 5.89 36.26 13.59
CA GLY A 205 6.85 35.38 14.29
C GLY A 205 6.41 34.00 14.75
N LEU A 206 6.82 32.96 14.03
CA LEU A 206 6.80 31.56 14.48
C LEU A 206 7.84 31.32 15.60
N PRO A 207 7.56 30.48 16.62
CA PRO A 207 8.53 30.13 17.65
C PRO A 207 9.60 29.14 17.13
N PRO A 208 10.82 29.14 17.70
CA PRO A 208 11.94 28.33 17.21
C PRO A 208 11.78 26.84 17.50
N SER A 209 12.31 26.01 16.60
CA SER A 209 12.37 24.55 16.68
C SER A 209 13.12 24.09 17.94
N THR A 210 12.55 23.13 18.68
CA THR A 210 13.10 22.65 19.94
C THR A 210 14.32 21.76 19.71
N SER A 211 15.51 22.26 20.03
CA SER A 211 16.70 21.42 20.27
C SER A 211 16.61 20.78 21.66
N LEU A 212 17.02 19.51 21.79
CA LEU A 212 17.13 18.83 23.09
C LEU A 212 18.27 19.49 23.88
N LYS A 213 17.92 20.26 24.92
CA LYS A 213 18.90 21.00 25.72
C LYS A 213 19.54 20.07 26.76
N THR A 214 20.83 19.83 26.61
CA THR A 214 21.72 19.55 27.75
C THR A 214 22.23 20.90 28.27
N GLY A 215 22.22 21.10 29.60
CA GLY A 215 22.37 22.40 30.24
C GLY A 215 23.60 23.22 29.80
N GLY A 216 23.37 24.49 29.45
CA GLY A 216 24.38 25.50 29.12
C GLY A 216 23.73 26.75 28.54
N ASN A 217 23.85 27.88 29.24
CA ASN A 217 23.09 29.11 28.99
C ASN A 217 23.90 30.04 28.05
N VAL A 218 23.47 30.27 26.80
CA VAL A 218 23.95 31.39 25.98
C VAL A 218 22.79 31.91 25.12
N ASN A 219 22.35 33.14 25.40
CA ASN A 219 21.40 33.88 24.58
C ASN A 219 22.15 34.58 23.43
N VAL A 220 21.78 34.29 22.18
CA VAL A 220 22.14 35.11 21.02
C VAL A 220 20.86 35.43 20.22
N PRO A 221 20.55 36.71 19.94
CA PRO A 221 19.40 37.07 19.12
C PRO A 221 19.74 36.89 17.64
N MET A 222 18.99 36.06 16.91
CA MET A 222 19.10 35.94 15.46
C MET A 222 17.96 36.70 14.78
N SER A 223 18.32 37.73 14.00
CA SER A 223 17.40 38.50 13.16
C SER A 223 16.72 37.61 12.13
N SER A 224 15.38 37.64 12.13
CA SER A 224 14.53 36.93 11.19
C SER A 224 14.52 37.60 9.81
N ASN A 225 15.30 37.09 8.86
CA ASN A 225 14.99 37.32 7.45
C ASN A 225 13.89 36.34 7.02
N GLN A 226 12.75 36.93 6.66
CA GLN A 226 11.57 36.26 6.13
C GLN A 226 11.93 35.54 4.83
N LEU A 227 11.99 34.20 4.87
CA LEU A 227 11.87 33.37 3.68
C LEU A 227 10.40 32.98 3.55
N GLN A 228 9.80 33.43 2.44
CA GLN A 228 8.44 33.10 2.05
C GLN A 228 8.30 31.57 1.85
N PRO A 229 7.14 30.97 2.16
CA PRO A 229 6.94 29.54 1.96
C PRO A 229 6.93 29.21 0.47
N ALA A 230 7.77 28.27 0.06
CA ALA A 230 7.59 27.57 -1.21
C ALA A 230 6.30 26.74 -1.12
N PHE A 231 5.19 27.34 -1.53
CA PHE A 231 3.97 26.60 -1.83
C PHE A 231 4.27 25.68 -3.01
N TYR A 232 4.47 24.39 -2.74
CA TYR A 232 4.38 23.38 -3.78
C TYR A 232 2.90 23.29 -4.19
N PRO A 233 2.51 23.64 -5.43
CA PRO A 233 1.17 23.37 -5.89
C PRO A 233 1.12 21.88 -6.25
N ARG A 234 0.32 21.08 -5.55
CA ARG A 234 0.02 19.73 -6.04
C ARG A 234 -1.43 19.31 -5.83
N VAL A 235 -2.05 19.09 -6.99
CA VAL A 235 -3.22 18.27 -7.34
C VAL A 235 -4.10 17.87 -6.17
N SER A 236 -5.17 18.63 -5.97
CA SER A 236 -6.36 18.17 -5.26
C SER A 236 -6.91 16.93 -5.99
N THR A 237 -6.60 15.74 -5.50
CA THR A 237 -7.34 14.54 -5.89
C THR A 237 -8.78 14.68 -5.36
N PRO A 238 -9.82 14.39 -6.16
CA PRO A 238 -11.22 14.50 -5.72
C PRO A 238 -11.65 13.39 -4.72
N GLY A 239 -10.77 12.95 -3.80
CA GLY A 239 -10.91 11.68 -3.08
C GLY A 239 -10.41 11.64 -1.63
N GLY A 240 -10.45 12.75 -0.88
CA GLY A 240 -10.12 12.72 0.55
C GLY A 240 -11.21 12.12 1.45
N GLN A 241 -10.90 11.89 2.73
CA GLN A 241 -11.85 11.44 3.74
C GLN A 241 -12.42 12.60 4.59
N PRO A 242 -13.70 12.52 5.01
CA PRO A 242 -14.37 13.63 5.68
C PRO A 242 -13.93 13.80 7.14
N GLU A 243 -14.02 15.04 7.60
CA GLU A 243 -13.84 15.43 9.00
C GLU A 243 -14.86 14.71 9.92
N CYS A 244 -14.45 14.47 11.17
CA CYS A 244 -15.31 13.94 12.21
C CYS A 244 -16.26 15.02 12.71
N LYS A 245 -17.57 14.76 12.68
CA LYS A 245 -18.61 15.72 13.12
C LYS A 245 -18.88 15.70 14.63
N GLY A 246 -18.05 15.01 15.41
CA GLY A 246 -18.26 14.84 16.86
C GLY A 246 -19.33 13.81 17.25
N GLU A 247 -19.83 12.99 16.30
CA GLU A 247 -20.74 11.90 16.65
C GLU A 247 -20.04 10.88 17.57
N LYS A 248 -20.64 10.59 18.72
CA LYS A 248 -20.03 9.78 19.80
C LYS A 248 -19.40 8.46 19.31
N ILE A 249 -20.13 7.66 18.53
CA ILE A 249 -19.61 6.38 17.99
C ILE A 249 -18.45 6.64 17.02
N ASN A 250 -18.58 7.63 16.15
CA ASN A 250 -17.56 7.93 15.15
C ASN A 250 -16.25 8.41 15.82
N VAL A 251 -16.34 9.27 16.82
CA VAL A 251 -15.19 9.71 17.64
C VAL A 251 -14.54 8.52 18.35
N LEU A 252 -15.35 7.67 19.00
CA LEU A 252 -14.88 6.47 19.69
C LEU A 252 -14.15 5.51 18.74
N LEU A 253 -14.72 5.23 17.56
CA LEU A 253 -14.11 4.32 16.58
C LEU A 253 -12.81 4.90 16.02
N ARG A 254 -12.80 6.18 15.64
CA ARG A 254 -11.62 6.84 15.10
C ARG A 254 -10.46 6.86 16.10
N ILE A 255 -10.72 7.27 17.34
CA ILE A 255 -9.70 7.30 18.40
C ILE A 255 -9.31 5.88 18.82
N GLY A 256 -10.28 4.98 18.94
CA GLY A 256 -10.03 3.60 19.34
C GLY A 256 -9.17 2.85 18.33
N LEU A 257 -9.41 3.06 17.04
CA LEU A 257 -8.61 2.47 15.97
C LEU A 257 -7.20 3.04 15.98
N LEU A 258 -7.07 4.36 16.13
CA LEU A 258 -5.76 5.00 16.24
C LEU A 258 -4.97 4.45 17.43
N LYS A 259 -5.58 4.37 18.62
CA LYS A 259 -4.93 3.79 19.81
C LYS A 259 -4.54 2.34 19.60
N LEU A 260 -5.39 1.55 18.93
CA LEU A 260 -5.11 0.15 18.63
C LEU A 260 -3.85 0.00 17.76
N VAL A 261 -3.73 0.80 16.69
CA VAL A 261 -2.55 0.74 15.80
C VAL A 261 -1.33 1.49 16.33
N SER A 262 -1.47 2.31 17.37
CA SER A 262 -0.36 3.01 18.03
C SER A 262 0.26 2.23 19.18
N LYS A 263 -0.26 1.04 19.53
CA LYS A 263 0.38 0.17 20.51
C LYS A 263 1.76 -0.30 20.02
N ILE A 264 2.70 -0.44 20.96
CA ILE A 264 4.04 -0.99 20.70
C ILE A 264 3.94 -2.49 20.40
N GLU A 265 3.12 -3.20 21.17
CA GLU A 265 2.83 -4.61 20.93
C GLU A 265 2.10 -4.80 19.60
N GLY A 266 2.56 -5.78 18.83
CA GLY A 266 1.95 -6.09 17.55
C GLY A 266 0.51 -6.57 17.70
N ILE A 267 -0.38 -6.11 16.82
CA ILE A 267 -1.74 -6.63 16.74
C ILE A 267 -1.67 -8.12 16.37
N THR A 268 -2.23 -8.97 17.24
CA THR A 268 -2.43 -10.41 17.01
C THR A 268 -3.91 -10.68 16.75
N ASP A 269 -4.22 -11.82 16.12
CA ASP A 269 -5.62 -12.20 15.84
C ASP A 269 -6.41 -12.45 17.14
N GLU A 270 -5.73 -12.93 18.19
CA GLU A 270 -6.30 -13.22 19.50
C GLU A 270 -6.75 -11.96 20.27
N ASN A 271 -6.03 -10.85 20.11
CA ASN A 271 -6.27 -9.61 20.85
C ASN A 271 -7.09 -8.58 20.06
N LEU A 272 -7.52 -8.92 18.85
CA LEU A 272 -8.23 -8.01 17.95
C LEU A 272 -9.75 -8.04 18.25
N PRO A 273 -10.41 -6.87 18.39
CA PRO A 273 -11.86 -6.80 18.54
C PRO A 273 -12.60 -7.59 17.45
N GLU A 274 -13.67 -8.27 17.82
CA GLU A 274 -14.42 -9.13 16.90
C GLU A 274 -14.95 -8.34 15.69
N THR A 275 -15.34 -7.08 15.91
CA THR A 275 -15.80 -6.14 14.88
C THR A 275 -14.68 -5.67 13.93
N MET A 276 -13.43 -6.03 14.20
CA MET A 276 -12.26 -5.64 13.41
C MET A 276 -11.56 -6.79 12.71
N LYS A 277 -11.98 -8.06 12.92
CA LYS A 277 -11.28 -9.24 12.37
C LYS A 277 -11.06 -9.19 10.86
N LEU A 278 -12.04 -8.71 10.09
CA LEU A 278 -11.90 -8.54 8.64
C LEU A 278 -10.83 -7.51 8.22
N ASN A 279 -10.42 -6.65 9.14
CA ASN A 279 -9.41 -5.61 8.93
C ASN A 279 -8.05 -5.96 9.55
N PHE A 280 -7.83 -7.18 10.07
CA PHE A 280 -6.57 -7.57 10.72
C PHE A 280 -5.32 -7.18 9.91
N GLY A 281 -5.23 -7.64 8.65
CA GLY A 281 -4.08 -7.33 7.78
C GLY A 281 -3.92 -5.84 7.50
N ARG A 282 -5.04 -5.09 7.35
CA ARG A 282 -5.02 -3.63 7.12
C ARG A 282 -4.49 -2.89 8.36
N LEU A 283 -4.98 -3.25 9.55
CA LEU A 283 -4.57 -2.62 10.80
C LEU A 283 -3.11 -2.95 11.14
N ARG A 284 -2.67 -4.18 10.87
CA ARG A 284 -1.26 -4.58 11.04
C ARG A 284 -0.34 -3.81 10.10
N SER A 285 -0.74 -3.61 8.84
CA SER A 285 -0.03 -2.78 7.88
C SER A 285 0.06 -1.32 8.35
N ILE A 286 -1.03 -0.75 8.85
CA ILE A 286 -1.04 0.62 9.40
C ILE A 286 -0.13 0.74 10.62
N GLN A 287 -0.17 -0.21 11.54
CA GLN A 287 0.71 -0.23 12.71
C GLN A 287 2.19 -0.27 12.27
N SER A 288 2.55 -1.13 11.32
CA SER A 288 3.90 -1.16 10.74
C SER A 288 4.30 0.21 10.16
N ARG A 289 3.43 0.83 9.37
CA ARG A 289 3.69 2.17 8.79
C ARG A 289 3.88 3.24 9.87
N LEU A 290 3.10 3.23 10.95
CA LEU A 290 3.28 4.14 12.09
C LEU A 290 4.62 3.94 12.79
N GLN A 291 5.01 2.68 13.02
CA GLN A 291 6.30 2.36 13.64
C GLN A 291 7.46 2.82 12.74
N LYS A 292 7.37 2.62 11.42
CA LYS A 292 8.37 3.17 10.47
C LYS A 292 8.49 4.69 10.56
N ILE A 293 7.36 5.42 10.69
CA ILE A 293 7.39 6.88 10.89
C ILE A 293 8.12 7.23 12.20
N ILE A 294 7.86 6.52 13.30
CA ILE A 294 8.55 6.75 14.58
C ILE A 294 10.06 6.51 14.43
N VAL A 295 10.46 5.44 13.75
CA VAL A 295 11.86 5.12 13.48
C VAL A 295 12.51 6.25 12.66
N ILE A 296 11.91 6.66 11.54
CA ILE A 296 12.45 7.75 10.70
C ILE A 296 12.57 9.05 11.50
N CYS A 297 11.51 9.45 12.24
CA CYS A 297 11.54 10.63 13.09
C CYS A 297 12.72 10.59 14.08
N THR A 298 12.91 9.45 14.75
CA THR A 298 13.95 9.27 15.76
C THR A 298 15.34 9.29 15.11
N SER A 299 15.52 8.60 13.99
CA SER A 299 16.77 8.62 13.22
C SER A 299 17.15 10.04 12.79
N MET A 300 16.19 10.82 12.31
CA MET A 300 16.45 12.21 11.90
C MET A 300 16.74 13.13 13.08
N LEU A 301 16.13 12.90 14.24
CA LEU A 301 16.49 13.64 15.45
C LEU A 301 17.92 13.33 15.89
N VAL A 302 18.32 12.07 15.92
CA VAL A 302 19.67 11.66 16.28
C VAL A 302 20.70 12.16 15.26
N LEU A 303 20.41 12.04 13.96
CA LEU A 303 21.26 12.56 12.88
C LEU A 303 21.51 14.07 13.06
N ARG A 304 20.44 14.84 13.31
CA ARG A 304 20.57 16.28 13.57
C ARG A 304 21.46 16.58 14.77
N GLN A 305 21.31 15.83 15.87
CA GLN A 305 22.15 16.01 17.05
C GLN A 305 23.62 15.65 16.77
N SER A 306 23.86 14.58 16.02
CA SER A 306 25.23 14.20 15.63
C SER A 306 25.88 15.26 14.75
N LEU A 307 25.17 15.82 13.76
CA LEU A 307 25.68 16.89 12.91
C LEU A 307 26.00 18.15 13.72
N LEU A 308 25.12 18.54 14.64
CA LEU A 308 25.31 19.71 15.51
C LEU A 308 26.49 19.55 16.47
N SER A 309 26.77 18.34 16.95
CA SER A 309 27.96 18.09 17.80
C SER A 309 29.29 18.30 17.07
N LYS A 310 29.29 18.26 15.72
CA LYS A 310 30.48 18.45 14.90
C LYS A 310 30.63 19.86 14.33
N SER A 311 29.52 20.50 13.96
CA SER A 311 29.53 21.79 13.25
C SER A 311 29.74 22.97 14.21
N SER A 312 30.98 23.19 14.67
CA SER A 312 31.30 24.33 15.54
C SER A 312 31.67 25.61 14.78
N ASN A 313 31.76 25.58 13.44
CA ASN A 313 32.01 26.73 12.58
C ASN A 313 31.46 26.46 11.16
N VAL A 314 30.93 27.48 10.48
CA VAL A 314 30.31 27.51 9.13
C VAL A 314 28.77 27.43 9.12
N ASN A 315 28.15 28.38 8.39
CA ASN A 315 26.71 28.58 8.22
C ASN A 315 25.98 27.27 7.85
N PRO A 316 25.33 26.58 8.81
CA PRO A 316 25.04 25.15 8.69
C PRO A 316 23.58 24.82 8.35
N SER A 317 22.68 25.81 8.30
CA SER A 317 21.23 25.56 8.27
C SER A 317 20.74 24.96 6.96
N SER A 318 21.17 25.48 5.80
CA SER A 318 20.68 25.00 4.49
C SER A 318 21.25 23.64 4.12
N SER A 319 22.54 23.40 4.38
CA SER A 319 23.19 22.11 4.12
C SER A 319 22.66 21.01 5.04
N MET A 320 22.41 21.31 6.31
CA MET A 320 21.83 20.36 7.27
C MET A 320 20.38 20.00 6.90
N GLU A 321 19.56 20.96 6.50
CA GLU A 321 18.18 20.70 6.07
C GLU A 321 18.15 19.82 4.80
N TYR A 322 19.07 20.05 3.86
CA TYR A 322 19.25 19.22 2.66
C TYR A 322 19.64 17.78 3.00
N ILE A 323 20.67 17.59 3.83
CA ILE A 323 21.12 16.27 4.28
C ILE A 323 19.95 15.52 4.93
N VAL A 324 19.29 16.14 5.91
CA VAL A 324 18.20 15.49 6.64
C VAL A 324 17.03 15.14 5.72
N THR A 325 16.66 16.02 4.79
CA THR A 325 15.55 15.75 3.86
C THR A 325 15.85 14.56 2.95
N ASN A 326 17.09 14.46 2.44
CA ASN A 326 17.49 13.32 1.61
C ASN A 326 17.64 12.04 2.43
N SER A 327 18.17 12.11 3.64
CA SER A 327 18.24 10.97 4.57
C SER A 327 16.84 10.46 4.93
N VAL A 328 15.83 11.33 5.05
CA VAL A 328 14.43 10.90 5.22
C VAL A 328 14.00 10.01 4.06
N GLN A 329 14.27 10.41 2.82
CA GLN A 329 13.88 9.65 1.63
C GLN A 329 14.63 8.31 1.54
N ALA A 330 15.96 8.30 1.75
CA ALA A 330 16.75 7.08 1.69
C ALA A 330 16.39 6.06 2.79
N VAL A 331 16.23 6.51 4.03
CA VAL A 331 15.80 5.62 5.14
C VAL A 331 14.36 5.13 4.89
N THR A 332 13.52 5.98 4.31
CA THR A 332 12.16 5.59 3.93
C THR A 332 12.17 4.45 2.91
N GLU A 333 12.96 4.55 1.86
CA GLU A 333 13.09 3.52 0.81
C GLU A 333 13.67 2.21 1.38
N LEU A 334 14.66 2.30 2.27
CA LEU A 334 15.22 1.15 2.98
C LEU A 334 14.14 0.43 3.79
N LEU A 335 13.41 1.16 4.65
CA LEU A 335 12.37 0.57 5.49
C LEU A 335 11.19 0.03 4.71
N ASP A 336 10.89 0.55 3.51
CA ASP A 336 9.80 0.07 2.66
C ASP A 336 10.19 -1.14 1.80
N SER A 337 11.49 -1.39 1.58
CA SER A 337 11.99 -2.48 0.73
C SER A 337 12.41 -3.75 1.50
N ALA A 338 12.77 -3.65 2.78
CA ALA A 338 13.23 -4.78 3.58
C ALA A 338 12.42 -4.94 4.88
N GLU A 339 12.15 -6.18 5.28
CA GLU A 339 11.40 -6.50 6.49
C GLU A 339 12.27 -6.43 7.75
N ASP A 340 13.54 -6.87 7.66
CA ASP A 340 14.47 -7.00 8.79
C ASP A 340 15.62 -5.99 8.70
N VAL A 341 15.29 -4.70 8.77
CA VAL A 341 16.30 -3.63 8.72
C VAL A 341 16.95 -3.42 10.08
N GLY A 342 18.27 -3.60 10.16
CA GLY A 342 19.05 -3.33 11.36
C GLY A 342 19.33 -1.84 11.62
N ILE A 343 19.67 -1.50 12.86
CA ILE A 343 20.07 -0.12 13.24
C ILE A 343 21.28 0.36 12.44
N ILE A 344 22.25 -0.53 12.20
CA ILE A 344 23.49 -0.21 11.47
C ILE A 344 23.15 0.22 10.03
N GLU A 345 22.28 -0.52 9.35
CA GLU A 345 21.83 -0.19 7.98
C GLU A 345 21.11 1.16 7.92
N ILE A 346 20.28 1.47 8.92
CA ILE A 346 19.61 2.77 9.04
C ILE A 346 20.65 3.89 9.18
N VAL A 347 21.67 3.69 10.02
CA VAL A 347 22.74 4.67 10.23
C VAL A 347 23.55 4.87 8.95
N ASP A 348 23.93 3.79 8.26
CA ASP A 348 24.64 3.90 6.99
C ASP A 348 23.84 4.70 5.96
N LYS A 349 22.53 4.44 5.85
CA LYS A 349 21.65 5.25 4.99
C LYS A 349 21.48 6.71 5.45
N CYS A 350 21.62 7.00 6.74
CA CYS A 350 21.61 8.39 7.21
C CYS A 350 22.85 9.16 6.77
N TYR A 351 24.02 8.50 6.71
CA TYR A 351 25.31 9.12 6.40
C TYR A 351 25.68 9.13 4.91
N GLU A 352 24.90 8.48 4.04
CA GLU A 352 25.09 8.48 2.58
C GLU A 352 25.24 9.90 1.99
N PHE A 353 24.55 10.89 2.56
CA PHE A 353 24.60 12.29 2.12
C PHE A 353 25.56 13.16 2.94
N VAL A 354 26.26 12.59 3.92
CA VAL A 354 27.25 13.27 4.78
C VAL A 354 28.67 13.02 4.27
N GLU A 355 28.92 11.90 3.59
CA GLU A 355 30.23 11.46 3.07
C GLU A 355 30.90 12.43 2.05
N GLY A 356 30.19 13.47 1.60
CA GLY A 356 30.74 14.53 0.73
C GLY A 356 31.43 15.70 1.46
N CYS A 357 31.45 15.71 2.79
CA CYS A 357 32.23 16.67 3.58
C CYS A 357 33.63 16.12 3.84
N GLU A 358 34.68 16.96 3.75
CA GLU A 358 36.09 16.58 3.99
C GLU A 358 36.34 16.12 5.44
N GLU A 359 35.79 14.96 5.83
CA GLU A 359 35.98 14.32 7.13
C GLU A 359 36.93 13.12 7.00
N ASP A 360 37.81 12.96 7.98
CA ASP A 360 38.64 11.77 8.15
C ASP A 360 37.77 10.52 8.33
N ALA A 361 38.15 9.41 7.68
CA ALA A 361 37.38 8.16 7.67
C ALA A 361 37.18 7.60 9.09
N GLU A 362 38.17 7.77 9.98
CA GLU A 362 38.08 7.36 11.38
C GLU A 362 37.04 8.20 12.16
N SER A 363 37.00 9.50 11.92
CA SER A 363 36.04 10.43 12.53
C SER A 363 34.60 10.14 12.08
N LEU A 364 34.42 9.82 10.79
CA LEU A 364 33.12 9.42 10.26
C LEU A 364 32.63 8.12 10.90
N GLN A 365 33.50 7.11 10.99
CA GLN A 365 33.15 5.81 11.58
C GLN A 365 32.79 5.93 13.07
N ALA A 366 33.56 6.70 13.84
CA ALA A 366 33.24 6.97 15.24
C ALA A 366 31.86 7.63 15.40
N SER A 367 31.46 8.47 14.42
CA SER A 367 30.18 9.16 14.44
C SER A 367 29.00 8.24 14.10
N LYS A 368 29.19 7.34 13.14
CA LYS A 368 28.23 6.27 12.85
C LYS A 368 27.99 5.41 14.10
N GLU A 369 29.05 5.04 14.82
CA GLU A 369 28.94 4.27 16.07
C GLU A 369 28.19 5.03 17.17
N VAL A 370 28.50 6.32 17.38
CA VAL A 370 27.78 7.17 18.33
C VAL A 370 26.29 7.25 17.98
N MET A 371 25.97 7.48 16.70
CA MET A 371 24.59 7.54 16.23
C MET A 371 23.87 6.20 16.42
N ALA A 372 24.51 5.07 16.11
CA ALA A 372 23.92 3.74 16.30
C ALA A 372 23.56 3.48 17.76
N ASN A 373 24.46 3.83 18.70
CA ASN A 373 24.22 3.71 20.13
C ASN A 373 23.08 4.63 20.62
N MET A 374 23.05 5.88 20.15
CA MET A 374 21.99 6.82 20.46
C MET A 374 20.63 6.36 19.92
N LEU A 375 20.59 5.83 18.70
CA LEU A 375 19.38 5.34 18.06
C LEU A 375 18.87 4.08 18.76
N LEU A 376 19.75 3.12 19.08
CA LEU A 376 19.42 1.93 19.85
C LEU A 376 18.81 2.27 21.21
N LYS A 377 19.31 3.30 21.89
CA LYS A 377 18.74 3.77 23.15
C LYS A 377 17.40 4.47 22.95
N SER A 378 17.33 5.38 21.98
CA SER A 378 16.18 6.26 21.74
C SER A 378 14.96 5.53 21.16
N LEU A 379 15.12 4.29 20.67
CA LEU A 379 14.02 3.44 20.18
C LEU A 379 13.51 2.45 21.24
N ARG A 380 14.11 2.39 22.43
CA ARG A 380 13.63 1.51 23.50
C ARG A 380 12.36 2.07 24.14
N ALA A 381 11.40 1.18 24.41
CA ALA A 381 10.21 1.54 25.16
C ALA A 381 10.58 2.14 26.53
N GLY A 382 9.92 3.24 26.90
CA GLY A 382 10.22 3.98 28.13
C GLY A 382 11.38 4.99 28.02
N ASP A 383 12.10 5.05 26.90
CA ASP A 383 13.05 6.15 26.67
C ASP A 383 12.28 7.48 26.44
N PRO A 384 12.67 8.59 27.09
CA PRO A 384 11.99 9.87 26.91
C PRO A 384 11.94 10.39 25.47
N VAL A 385 12.94 10.05 24.64
CA VAL A 385 12.95 10.42 23.22
C VAL A 385 11.88 9.62 22.48
N PHE A 386 11.82 8.30 22.72
CA PHE A 386 10.79 7.44 22.16
C PHE A 386 9.39 7.94 22.50
N GLU A 387 9.11 8.19 23.78
CA GLU A 387 7.80 8.65 24.26
C GLU A 387 7.41 10.00 23.64
N ARG A 388 8.35 10.94 23.55
CA ARG A 388 8.12 12.25 22.91
C ARG A 388 7.79 12.12 21.43
N VAL A 389 8.57 11.32 20.68
CA VAL A 389 8.38 11.12 19.24
C VAL A 389 7.08 10.36 18.97
N SER A 390 6.85 9.26 19.68
CA SER A 390 5.64 8.44 19.58
C SER A 390 4.39 9.28 19.88
N ARG A 391 4.41 10.10 20.93
CA ARG A 391 3.30 11.03 21.24
C ARG A 391 3.10 12.06 20.13
N ALA A 392 4.15 12.64 19.58
CA ALA A 392 4.02 13.60 18.48
C ALA A 392 3.41 12.96 17.22
N VAL A 393 3.86 11.75 16.85
CA VAL A 393 3.31 11.00 15.72
C VAL A 393 1.84 10.63 15.98
N TYR A 394 1.50 10.18 17.19
CA TYR A 394 0.13 9.90 17.59
C TYR A 394 -0.77 11.14 17.47
N VAL A 395 -0.34 12.29 18.00
CA VAL A 395 -1.13 13.52 17.95
C VAL A 395 -1.27 14.06 16.53
N ALA A 396 -0.24 13.89 15.69
CA ALA A 396 -0.31 14.22 14.27
C ALA A 396 -1.32 13.33 13.53
N ALA A 397 -1.27 12.00 13.76
CA ALA A 397 -2.23 11.06 13.20
C ALA A 397 -3.65 11.33 13.71
N ARG A 398 -3.82 11.65 15.00
CA ARG A 398 -5.11 12.06 15.58
C ARG A 398 -5.68 13.30 14.90
N SER A 399 -4.84 14.30 14.68
CA SER A 399 -5.23 15.54 13.98
C SER A 399 -5.75 15.25 12.56
N ALA A 400 -5.10 14.34 11.83
CA ALA A 400 -5.53 13.93 10.50
C ALA A 400 -6.78 13.03 10.52
N VAL A 401 -6.86 12.08 11.46
CA VAL A 401 -8.01 11.16 11.59
C VAL A 401 -9.28 11.90 11.99
N LEU A 402 -9.18 12.88 12.90
CA LEU A 402 -10.33 13.67 13.35
C LEU A 402 -10.64 14.81 12.38
N GLY A 403 -9.63 15.55 11.93
CA GLY A 403 -9.78 16.69 10.99
C GLY A 403 -10.08 16.28 9.55
N GLY A 404 -10.00 14.98 9.23
CA GLY A 404 -10.16 14.48 7.87
C GLY A 404 -8.97 14.78 6.96
N THR A 405 -9.03 14.27 5.73
CA THR A 405 -7.99 14.49 4.71
C THR A 405 -8.48 15.29 3.51
N MET A 406 -9.79 15.54 3.39
CA MET A 406 -10.36 16.46 2.39
C MET A 406 -10.03 17.93 2.67
N ALA A 407 -10.05 18.32 3.94
CA ALA A 407 -9.81 19.69 4.36
C ALA A 407 -8.33 19.89 4.71
N ALA A 408 -7.78 21.05 4.36
CA ALA A 408 -6.40 21.39 4.69
C ALA A 408 -6.15 21.48 6.21
N GLN A 409 -7.21 21.62 7.03
CA GLN A 409 -7.10 21.81 8.47
C GLN A 409 -6.47 20.62 9.20
N GLY A 410 -6.96 19.40 8.96
CA GLY A 410 -6.40 18.18 9.57
C GLY A 410 -4.92 17.97 9.19
N ARG A 411 -4.58 18.24 7.92
CA ARG A 411 -3.20 18.22 7.42
C ARG A 411 -2.31 19.27 8.08
N ASN A 412 -2.76 20.52 8.14
CA ASN A 412 -1.99 21.63 8.71
C ASN A 412 -1.71 21.42 10.20
N LEU A 413 -2.68 20.90 10.95
CA LEU A 413 -2.50 20.52 12.35
C LEU A 413 -1.49 19.38 12.50
N ALA A 414 -1.62 18.32 11.70
CA ALA A 414 -0.67 17.21 11.70
C ALA A 414 0.76 17.68 11.37
N GLU A 415 0.92 18.51 10.35
CA GLU A 415 2.22 19.07 9.97
C GLU A 415 2.81 19.93 11.08
N THR A 416 2.00 20.78 11.72
CA THR A 416 2.44 21.64 12.83
C THR A 416 2.94 20.83 14.02
N VAL A 417 2.30 19.70 14.31
CA VAL A 417 2.74 18.78 15.37
C VAL A 417 4.04 18.09 14.99
N LEU A 418 4.14 17.53 13.78
CA LEU A 418 5.36 16.86 13.31
C LEU A 418 6.56 17.82 13.20
N ARG A 419 6.32 19.09 12.87
CA ARG A 419 7.36 20.12 12.82
C ARG A 419 8.06 20.30 14.18
N ARG A 420 7.35 20.09 15.30
CA ARG A 420 7.94 20.17 16.66
C ARG A 420 8.96 19.07 16.94
N VAL A 421 8.94 17.98 16.17
CA VAL A 421 9.93 16.90 16.22
C VAL A 421 10.79 16.85 14.95
N GLY A 422 10.80 17.93 14.16
CA GLY A 422 11.62 18.03 12.94
C GLY A 422 11.21 17.07 11.82
N ALA A 423 9.96 16.62 11.80
CA ALA A 423 9.47 15.56 10.91
C ALA A 423 8.33 16.03 9.98
N ALA A 424 8.24 17.33 9.68
CA ALA A 424 7.17 17.89 8.85
C ALA A 424 7.06 17.21 7.47
N VAL A 425 8.19 16.78 6.88
CA VAL A 425 8.26 16.03 5.61
C VAL A 425 7.44 14.73 5.64
N LEU A 426 7.20 14.13 6.80
CA LEU A 426 6.46 12.88 6.92
C LEU A 426 4.93 13.06 6.97
N VAL A 427 4.41 14.28 6.82
CA VAL A 427 2.97 14.56 6.92
C VAL A 427 2.16 13.73 5.92
N ASP A 428 2.62 13.56 4.68
CA ASP A 428 1.92 12.76 3.67
C ASP A 428 1.76 11.30 4.09
N ARG A 429 2.75 10.73 4.77
CA ARG A 429 2.67 9.36 5.28
C ARG A 429 1.64 9.24 6.40
N VAL A 430 1.56 10.23 7.28
CA VAL A 430 0.53 10.32 8.33
C VAL A 430 -0.87 10.47 7.73
N ILE A 431 -1.02 11.30 6.69
CA ILE A 431 -2.29 11.48 5.98
C ILE A 431 -2.75 10.17 5.34
N GLY A 432 -1.86 9.45 4.65
CA GLY A 432 -2.19 8.15 4.06
C GLY A 432 -2.47 7.04 5.09
N ILE A 433 -2.09 7.21 6.37
CA ILE A 433 -2.53 6.33 7.47
C ILE A 433 -3.93 6.73 7.91
N ALA A 434 -4.17 8.02 8.10
CA ALA A 434 -5.45 8.55 8.53
C ALA A 434 -6.58 8.20 7.55
N GLU A 435 -6.35 8.24 6.24
CA GLU A 435 -7.34 7.86 5.23
C GLU A 435 -7.86 6.44 5.43
N VAL A 436 -6.96 5.49 5.60
CA VAL A 436 -7.34 4.08 5.80
C VAL A 436 -8.09 3.92 7.12
N LEU A 437 -7.62 4.56 8.20
CA LEU A 437 -8.30 4.50 9.50
C LEU A 437 -9.70 5.12 9.46
N ILE A 438 -9.91 6.23 8.74
CA ILE A 438 -11.23 6.86 8.58
C ILE A 438 -12.16 5.93 7.79
N ILE A 439 -11.68 5.29 6.72
CA ILE A 439 -12.48 4.33 5.95
C ILE A 439 -12.89 3.14 6.82
N VAL A 440 -11.95 2.58 7.58
CA VAL A 440 -12.23 1.46 8.50
C VAL A 440 -13.23 1.88 9.57
N ALA A 441 -13.08 3.06 10.17
CA ALA A 441 -14.01 3.59 11.16
C ALA A 441 -15.42 3.76 10.59
N LYS A 442 -15.53 4.31 9.37
CA LYS A 442 -16.80 4.54 8.70
C LYS A 442 -17.51 3.23 8.37
N VAL A 443 -16.85 2.33 7.65
CA VAL A 443 -17.43 1.02 7.27
C VAL A 443 -17.80 0.23 8.51
N SER A 444 -16.96 0.24 9.55
CA SER A 444 -17.27 -0.43 10.80
C SER A 444 -18.46 0.20 11.51
N GLY A 445 -18.55 1.53 11.55
CA GLY A 445 -19.68 2.26 12.10
C GLY A 445 -20.98 2.03 11.32
N ASP A 446 -20.92 1.77 10.02
CA ASP A 446 -22.09 1.48 9.19
C ASP A 446 -22.55 0.02 9.36
N VAL A 447 -21.61 -0.93 9.43
CA VAL A 447 -21.90 -2.37 9.57
C VAL A 447 -22.30 -2.72 11.00
N HIS A 448 -21.56 -2.24 12.00
CA HIS A 448 -21.66 -2.72 13.39
C HIS A 448 -22.35 -1.73 14.35
N ARG A 449 -23.00 -0.67 13.81
CA ARG A 449 -23.64 0.40 14.60
C ARG A 449 -24.48 -0.11 15.76
N GLU A 450 -25.37 -1.06 15.47
CA GLU A 450 -26.34 -1.57 16.43
C GLU A 450 -25.66 -2.32 17.58
N TRP A 451 -24.62 -3.10 17.29
CA TRP A 451 -23.81 -3.75 18.34
C TRP A 451 -23.04 -2.73 19.17
N TYR A 452 -22.45 -1.70 18.55
CA TYR A 452 -21.76 -0.64 19.30
C TYR A 452 -22.69 0.14 20.23
N LEU A 453 -23.91 0.43 19.80
CA LEU A 453 -24.90 1.07 20.67
C LEU A 453 -25.23 0.20 21.90
N GLN A 454 -25.36 -1.11 21.72
CA GLN A 454 -25.64 -2.04 22.81
C GLN A 454 -24.45 -2.15 23.77
N VAL A 455 -23.23 -2.24 23.24
CA VAL A 455 -22.01 -2.19 24.06
C VAL A 455 -21.94 -0.90 24.89
N LEU A 456 -22.29 0.25 24.29
CA LEU A 456 -22.23 1.54 24.96
C LEU A 456 -23.35 1.78 25.97
N ASN A 457 -24.45 1.01 25.90
CA ASN A 457 -25.56 1.07 26.84
C ASN A 457 -25.37 0.10 28.03
N ASN A 458 -24.66 -1.01 27.81
CA ASN A 458 -24.42 -2.06 28.81
C ASN A 458 -23.12 -1.85 29.63
N VAL A 459 -22.36 -0.79 29.32
CA VAL A 459 -21.15 -0.33 30.02
C VAL A 459 -21.31 1.14 30.39
#